data_AF-A0A250Y955-F1
#
_entry.id   AF-A0A250Y955-F1
#
_cell.length_a   1.000
_cell.length_b   1.000
_cell.length_c   1.000
_cell.angle_alpha   90.00
_cell.angle_beta   90.00
_cell.angle_gamma   90.00
#
_symmetry.space_group_name_H-M   'P 1'
#
loop_
_entity.id
_entity.type
_entity.pdbx_description
1 polymer ?
#
loop_
_entity_poly.entity_id
_entity_poly.type
_entity_poly.pdbx_seq_one_letter_code
_entity_poly.pdbx_strand_id
1 'polypeptide(L)'
;MYLQKSGQELTQAQRQIRGRGAPPRRSTIRNAQSIHQRSRKRLSQDTYRRNSVRFLQQRRRLARPGPQSAENKTQSTQSQGSKPQPAVPPRPSADLILHRCSESTKRKLATAV
;
A
#
# COMPACT_ATOMS: atom_id res chain seq x y z
N MET A 1 -24.02 -19.12 1.18
CA MET A 1 -22.88 -18.18 1.09
C MET A 1 -23.44 -16.81 0.79
N TYR A 2 -23.02 -15.75 1.48
CA TYR A 2 -23.57 -14.39 1.27
C TYR A 2 -22.86 -13.59 0.16
N LEU A 3 -22.01 -14.26 -0.62
CA LEU A 3 -21.23 -13.65 -1.68
C LEU A 3 -21.55 -14.36 -3.00
N GLN A 4 -21.63 -13.59 -4.07
CA GLN A 4 -21.81 -14.05 -5.44
C GLN A 4 -20.77 -13.41 -6.36
N LYS A 5 -20.39 -14.11 -7.42
CA LYS A 5 -19.46 -13.55 -8.43
C LYS A 5 -20.17 -12.41 -9.18
N SER A 6 -19.41 -11.38 -9.54
CA SER A 6 -19.91 -10.29 -10.39
C SER A 6 -20.41 -10.83 -11.73
N GLY A 7 -21.55 -10.32 -12.22
CA GLY A 7 -22.15 -10.72 -13.49
C GLY A 7 -23.04 -11.96 -13.44
N GLN A 8 -23.37 -12.47 -12.24
CA GLN A 8 -24.31 -13.58 -12.05
C GLN A 8 -25.65 -13.10 -11.46
N GLU A 9 -26.70 -13.87 -11.72
CA GLU A 9 -28.09 -13.59 -11.29
C GLU A 9 -28.30 -13.65 -9.77
N LEU A 10 -28.63 -12.52 -9.14
CA LEU A 10 -28.78 -12.37 -7.69
C LEU A 10 -29.89 -13.25 -7.09
N THR A 11 -30.96 -13.43 -7.84
CA THR A 11 -32.15 -14.17 -7.42
C THR A 11 -31.82 -15.64 -7.14
N GLN A 12 -30.93 -16.25 -7.92
CA GLN A 12 -30.48 -17.63 -7.73
C GLN A 12 -29.69 -17.78 -6.43
N ALA A 13 -28.80 -16.83 -6.12
CA ALA A 13 -28.01 -16.88 -4.90
C ALA A 13 -28.87 -16.67 -3.64
N GLN A 14 -29.87 -15.79 -3.71
CA GLN A 14 -30.79 -15.56 -2.59
C GLN A 14 -31.63 -16.80 -2.28
N ARG A 15 -32.13 -17.52 -3.30
CA ARG A 15 -32.86 -18.80 -3.11
C ARG A 15 -32.02 -19.87 -2.43
N GLN A 16 -30.70 -19.85 -2.58
CA GLN A 16 -29.80 -20.79 -1.90
C GLN A 16 -29.67 -20.49 -0.40
N ILE A 17 -30.00 -19.28 0.05
CA ILE A 17 -29.98 -18.91 1.47
C ILE A 17 -31.31 -19.35 2.08
N ARG A 18 -31.34 -20.59 2.58
CA ARG A 18 -32.54 -21.26 3.14
C ARG A 18 -32.90 -20.76 4.55
N GLY A 19 -32.94 -19.45 4.78
CA GLY A 19 -33.33 -18.83 6.06
C GLY A 19 -32.37 -19.07 7.23
N ARG A 20 -31.29 -19.81 7.04
CA ARG A 20 -30.23 -19.98 8.05
C ARG A 20 -29.22 -18.86 7.92
N GLY A 21 -28.97 -18.17 9.04
CA GLY A 21 -27.96 -17.13 9.17
C GLY A 21 -26.53 -17.67 8.96
N ALA A 22 -25.55 -16.75 9.00
CA ALA A 22 -24.16 -17.14 8.88
C ALA A 22 -23.77 -18.05 10.05
N PRO A 23 -22.97 -19.10 9.82
CA PRO A 23 -22.51 -19.93 10.92
C PRO A 23 -21.68 -19.09 11.91
N PRO A 24 -21.76 -19.38 13.22
CA PRO A 24 -20.97 -18.67 14.22
C PRO A 24 -19.47 -18.85 13.96
N ARG A 25 -18.69 -17.81 14.21
CA ARG A 25 -17.23 -17.83 13.99
C ARG A 25 -16.54 -18.45 15.21
N ARG A 26 -15.43 -19.16 15.02
CA ARG A 26 -14.62 -19.71 16.14
C ARG A 26 -14.25 -18.65 17.20
N SER A 27 -14.03 -17.40 16.79
CA SER A 27 -13.70 -16.29 17.70
C SER A 27 -14.84 -15.86 18.62
N THR A 28 -16.08 -16.28 18.38
CA THR A 28 -17.21 -15.99 19.28
C THR A 28 -17.30 -16.98 20.44
N ILE A 29 -16.49 -18.03 20.45
CA ILE A 29 -16.41 -19.00 21.55
C ILE A 29 -15.44 -18.43 22.59
N ARG A 30 -15.94 -18.11 23.79
CA ARG A 30 -15.13 -17.49 24.87
C ARG A 30 -13.98 -18.39 25.34
N ASN A 31 -14.29 -19.63 25.75
CA ASN A 31 -13.33 -20.58 26.32
C ASN A 31 -13.32 -21.89 25.53
N ALA A 32 -12.83 -21.84 24.28
CA ALA A 32 -12.79 -23.02 23.42
C ALA A 32 -11.81 -24.06 23.95
N GLN A 33 -12.30 -25.26 24.26
CA GLN A 33 -11.48 -26.40 24.69
C GLN A 33 -10.87 -27.12 23.48
N SER A 34 -9.59 -27.45 23.55
CA SER A 34 -8.88 -28.17 22.48
C SER A 34 -8.09 -29.32 23.07
N ILE A 35 -8.07 -30.45 22.36
CA ILE A 35 -7.21 -31.60 22.69
C ILE A 35 -5.74 -31.37 22.31
N HIS A 36 -5.44 -30.24 21.63
CA HIS A 36 -4.10 -29.93 21.15
C HIS A 36 -3.47 -28.77 21.92
N GLN A 37 -2.19 -28.88 22.23
CA GLN A 37 -1.41 -27.79 22.83
C GLN A 37 -1.08 -26.68 21.82
N ARG A 38 -0.92 -27.03 20.53
CA ARG A 38 -0.55 -26.07 19.48
C ARG A 38 -1.79 -25.41 18.89
N SER A 39 -1.70 -24.10 18.69
CA SER A 39 -2.74 -23.33 18.01
C SER A 39 -2.80 -23.65 16.50
N ARG A 40 -4.01 -23.55 15.92
CA ARG A 40 -4.20 -23.68 14.47
C ARG A 40 -3.49 -22.53 13.74
N LYS A 41 -2.74 -22.86 12.68
CA LYS A 41 -2.14 -21.87 11.78
C LYS A 41 -3.21 -21.10 11.01
N ARG A 42 -3.29 -19.79 11.21
CA ARG A 42 -4.12 -18.86 10.43
C ARG A 42 -3.39 -17.52 10.35
N LEU A 43 -3.35 -16.93 9.16
CA LEU A 43 -2.76 -15.61 8.97
C LEU A 43 -3.62 -14.54 9.65
N SER A 44 -2.97 -13.52 10.22
CA SER A 44 -3.65 -12.33 10.71
C SER A 44 -4.24 -11.53 9.54
N GLN A 45 -5.20 -10.66 9.85
CA GLN A 45 -5.78 -9.76 8.84
C GLN A 45 -4.71 -8.85 8.22
N ASP A 46 -3.73 -8.41 9.01
CA ASP A 46 -2.64 -7.57 8.53
C ASP A 46 -1.70 -8.30 7.59
N THR A 47 -1.40 -9.59 7.86
CA THR A 47 -0.62 -10.40 6.93
C THR A 47 -1.35 -10.59 5.60
N TYR A 48 -2.66 -10.86 5.63
CA TYR A 48 -3.48 -10.91 4.40
C TYR A 48 -3.44 -9.59 3.63
N ARG A 49 -3.54 -8.45 4.32
CA ARG A 49 -3.48 -7.09 3.73
C ARG A 49 -2.14 -6.82 3.05
N ARG A 50 -1.01 -7.16 3.69
CA ARG A 50 0.33 -6.97 3.11
C ARG A 50 0.53 -7.84 1.87
N ASN A 51 0.11 -9.10 1.94
CA ASN A 51 0.24 -10.04 0.83
C ASN A 51 -0.63 -9.63 -0.36
N SER A 52 -1.89 -9.24 -0.12
CA SER A 52 -2.81 -8.86 -1.21
C SER A 52 -2.29 -7.68 -2.02
N VAL A 53 -1.81 -6.63 -1.36
CA VAL A 53 -1.26 -5.43 -2.03
C VAL A 53 -0.04 -5.79 -2.87
N ARG A 54 0.90 -6.58 -2.32
CA ARG A 54 2.12 -7.00 -3.02
C ARG A 54 1.80 -7.77 -4.31
N PHE A 55 0.92 -8.77 -4.24
CA PHE A 55 0.60 -9.61 -5.39
C PHE A 55 -0.31 -8.92 -6.41
N LEU A 56 -1.24 -8.05 -5.98
CA LEU A 56 -2.06 -7.27 -6.91
C LEU A 56 -1.22 -6.24 -7.70
N GLN A 57 -0.25 -5.59 -7.05
CA GLN A 57 0.69 -4.70 -7.73
C GLN A 57 1.55 -5.46 -8.74
N GLN A 58 2.08 -6.63 -8.36
CA GLN A 58 2.86 -7.47 -9.27
C GLN A 58 2.03 -7.90 -10.50
N ARG A 59 0.78 -8.33 -10.30
CA ARG A 59 -0.09 -8.77 -11.40
C ARG A 59 -0.41 -7.63 -12.38
N ARG A 60 -0.58 -6.40 -11.89
CA ARG A 60 -0.78 -5.22 -12.74
C ARG A 60 0.46 -4.87 -13.58
N ARG A 61 1.68 -5.14 -13.07
CA ARG A 61 2.92 -4.93 -13.82
C ARG A 61 3.10 -5.94 -14.95
N LEU A 62 2.73 -7.20 -14.72
CA LEU A 62 2.82 -8.27 -15.73
C LEU A 62 1.72 -8.18 -16.80
N ALA A 63 0.55 -7.64 -16.47
CA ALA A 63 -0.58 -7.49 -17.41
C ALA A 63 -0.47 -6.28 -18.35
N ARG A 64 0.64 -5.53 -18.33
CA ARG A 64 0.89 -4.41 -19.25
C ARG A 64 1.79 -4.89 -20.39
N PRO A 65 1.30 -5.07 -21.63
CA PRO A 65 2.18 -5.16 -22.78
C PRO A 65 2.68 -3.74 -23.09
N GLY A 66 3.99 -3.53 -22.98
CA GLY A 66 4.64 -2.28 -23.36
C GLY A 66 6.14 -2.51 -23.52
N PRO A 67 6.78 -1.95 -24.57
CA PRO A 67 8.15 -2.29 -24.92
C PRO A 67 9.09 -1.65 -23.89
N GLN A 68 9.96 -2.45 -23.29
CA GLN A 68 11.10 -1.93 -22.55
C GLN A 68 12.34 -2.63 -23.08
N SER A 69 12.86 -1.97 -24.12
CA SER A 69 14.29 -1.80 -24.39
C SER A 69 15.20 -2.52 -23.40
N ALA A 70 15.87 -3.53 -23.91
CA ALA A 70 17.13 -3.99 -23.40
C ALA A 70 18.11 -2.80 -23.43
N GLU A 71 18.33 -2.13 -22.31
CA GLU A 71 19.53 -1.35 -22.10
C GLU A 71 20.26 -1.87 -20.87
N ASN A 72 21.50 -2.24 -21.15
CA ASN A 72 22.39 -3.03 -20.33
C ASN A 72 22.82 -2.30 -19.06
N LYS A 73 23.08 -3.13 -18.05
CA LYS A 73 24.04 -2.93 -16.96
C LYS A 73 25.05 -1.81 -17.21
N THR A 74 25.08 -0.84 -16.31
CA THR A 74 26.34 -0.32 -15.79
C THR A 74 26.21 -0.26 -14.27
N GLN A 75 27.01 -1.09 -13.59
CA GLN A 75 27.22 -0.98 -12.16
C GLN A 75 28.03 0.29 -11.89
N SER A 76 27.46 1.23 -11.16
CA SER A 76 28.24 2.13 -10.32
C SER A 76 27.43 2.46 -9.07
N THR A 77 27.97 2.01 -7.93
CA THR A 77 27.84 2.53 -6.57
C THR A 77 26.47 3.01 -6.08
N GLN A 78 25.96 2.30 -5.08
CA GLN A 78 24.91 2.68 -4.13
C GLN A 78 24.87 4.20 -3.83
N SER A 79 23.76 4.85 -4.17
CA SER A 79 23.23 5.96 -3.37
C SER A 79 21.70 5.87 -3.37
N GLN A 80 21.12 6.07 -2.19
CA GLN A 80 19.73 5.80 -1.86
C GLN A 80 18.78 6.60 -2.78
N GLY A 81 18.10 5.90 -3.70
CA GLY A 81 17.14 6.49 -4.64
C GLY A 81 15.97 7.14 -3.89
N SER A 82 15.93 8.46 -3.93
CA SER A 82 14.88 9.30 -3.37
C SER A 82 13.53 9.01 -4.03
N LYS A 83 12.49 9.00 -3.20
CA LYS A 83 11.09 9.01 -3.66
C LYS A 83 10.89 10.18 -4.63
N PRO A 84 9.99 10.11 -5.62
CA PRO A 84 9.68 11.25 -6.48
C PRO A 84 9.25 12.43 -5.59
N GLN A 85 10.12 13.45 -5.52
CA GLN A 85 9.88 14.63 -4.71
C GLN A 85 9.00 15.58 -5.51
N PRO A 86 7.94 16.17 -4.90
CA PRO A 86 7.11 17.15 -5.58
C PRO A 86 7.96 18.33 -6.06
N ALA A 87 7.59 18.90 -7.22
CA ALA A 87 8.25 20.08 -7.74
C ALA A 87 8.13 21.22 -6.72
N VAL A 88 9.28 21.68 -6.22
CA VAL A 88 9.35 22.78 -5.26
C VAL A 88 9.09 24.09 -6.02
N PRO A 89 8.21 24.98 -5.51
CA PRO A 89 7.95 26.26 -6.16
C PRO A 89 9.21 27.13 -6.22
N PRO A 90 9.25 28.13 -7.12
CA PRO A 90 10.39 29.02 -7.21
C PRO A 90 10.62 29.72 -5.87
N ARG A 91 11.90 29.89 -5.55
CA ARG A 91 12.33 30.56 -4.34
C ARG A 91 11.82 32.02 -4.34
N PRO A 92 11.35 32.57 -3.21
CA PRO A 92 11.03 33.99 -3.11
C PRO A 92 12.27 34.87 -3.35
N SER A 93 12.05 36.12 -3.74
CA SER A 93 13.10 37.12 -3.96
C SER A 93 14.00 37.30 -2.74
N ALA A 94 15.29 37.59 -2.97
CA ALA A 94 16.27 37.80 -1.89
C ALA A 94 15.80 38.88 -0.89
N ASP A 95 15.25 39.98 -1.37
CA ASP A 95 14.75 41.09 -0.55
C ASP A 95 13.64 40.66 0.43
N LEU A 96 12.67 39.89 -0.08
CA LEU A 96 11.57 39.33 0.73
C LEU A 96 12.08 38.36 1.81
N ILE A 97 13.19 37.66 1.56
CA ILE A 97 13.85 36.80 2.56
C ILE A 97 14.57 37.67 3.62
N LEU A 98 15.26 38.74 3.21
CA LEU A 98 15.94 39.65 4.14
C LEU A 98 14.97 40.38 5.07
N HIS A 99 13.78 40.72 4.59
CA HIS A 99 12.77 41.41 5.39
C HIS A 99 12.00 40.50 6.36
N ARG A 100 11.83 39.21 6.03
CA ARG A 100 10.91 38.31 6.76
C ARG A 100 11.57 37.15 7.49
N CYS A 101 12.82 36.81 7.18
CA CYS A 101 13.50 35.66 7.77
C CYS A 101 14.58 36.06 8.77
N SER A 102 14.98 35.11 9.62
CA SER A 102 16.05 35.28 10.62
C SER A 102 17.44 35.39 9.99
N GLU A 103 18.40 35.96 10.75
CA GLU A 103 19.80 36.15 10.33
C GLU A 103 20.49 34.87 9.84
N SER A 104 20.15 33.71 10.40
CA SER A 104 20.69 32.42 9.95
C SER A 104 20.32 32.11 8.49
N THR A 105 19.12 32.50 8.04
CA THR A 105 18.68 32.36 6.65
C THR A 105 19.28 33.42 5.76
N LYS A 106 19.44 34.66 6.27
CA LYS A 106 20.07 35.76 5.52
C LYS A 106 21.54 35.46 5.20
N ARG A 107 22.29 34.90 6.16
CA ARG A 107 23.69 34.50 5.94
C ARG A 107 23.85 33.47 4.81
N LYS A 108 22.90 32.54 4.68
CA LYS A 108 22.90 31.55 3.59
C LYS A 108 22.67 32.14 2.21
N LEU A 109 22.10 33.35 2.11
CA LEU A 109 22.03 34.09 0.85
C LEU A 109 23.39 34.70 0.51
N ALA A 110 24.09 35.26 1.50
CA ALA A 110 25.39 35.91 1.29
C ALA A 110 26.51 34.93 0.89
N THR A 111 26.41 33.65 1.27
CA THR A 111 27.36 32.60 0.86
C THR A 111 27.08 32.02 -0.54
N ALA A 112 25.93 32.32 -1.13
CA ALA A 112 25.48 31.73 -2.40
C ALA A 112 25.72 32.63 -3.63
N VAL A 113 26.43 33.75 -3.45
CA VAL A 113 26.91 34.65 -4.50
C VAL A 113 28.43 34.48 -4.59
#